data_AF-A0A1F7J690-F1
#
_entry.id   AF-A0A1F7J690-F1
#
_cell.length_a   1.000
_cell.length_b   1.000
_cell.length_c   1.000
_cell.angle_alpha   90.00
_cell.angle_beta   90.00
_cell.angle_gamma   90.00
#
_symmetry.space_group_name_H-M   'P 1'
#
loop_
_entity.id
_entity.type
_entity.pdbx_description
1 polymer ?
#
loop_
_entity_poly.entity_id
_entity_poly.type
_entity_poly.pdbx_seq_one_letter_code
_entity_poly.pdbx_strand_id
1 'polypeptide(L)'
;MSLLHATLNGFSQVFLQENLIFGALIAIGLAVASPIALLFALIGLTSSLLTAHTLGVKDAVINSGLYSFNGILIGIVSFFFLKQTPTTVIVTVVLSVLGALLFYGFSKNNIPAFTTPFVIAGWVALVVSRYFK
;
A
#
# COMPACT_ATOMS: atom_id res chain seq x y z
N MET A 1 17.94 1.18 -3.49
CA MET A 1 16.77 1.43 -2.63
C MET A 1 17.11 1.24 -1.15
N SER A 2 16.57 2.06 -0.24
CA SER A 2 16.60 1.80 1.22
C SER A 2 15.24 1.29 1.69
N LEU A 3 15.18 0.02 2.11
CA LEU A 3 13.93 -0.60 2.56
C LEU A 3 13.35 0.11 3.80
N LEU A 4 14.21 0.55 4.72
CA LEU A 4 13.81 1.30 5.91
C LEU A 4 13.08 2.60 5.52
N HIS A 5 13.67 3.39 4.61
CA HIS A 5 13.07 4.65 4.17
C HIS A 5 11.77 4.40 3.40
N ALA A 6 11.79 3.51 2.40
CA ALA A 6 10.60 3.20 1.62
C ALA A 6 9.44 2.68 2.48
N THR A 7 9.75 1.98 3.58
CA THR A 7 8.76 1.45 4.53
C THR A 7 8.21 2.55 5.42
N LEU A 8 9.09 3.21 6.19
CA LEU A 8 8.65 4.20 7.18
C LEU A 8 8.08 5.46 6.53
N ASN A 9 8.70 5.96 5.46
CA ASN A 9 8.08 7.03 4.68
C ASN A 9 6.78 6.57 4.03
N GLY A 10 6.64 5.29 3.66
CA GLY A 10 5.35 4.74 3.20
C GLY A 10 4.21 4.95 4.21
N PHE A 11 4.48 4.69 5.50
CA PHE A 11 3.48 4.89 6.56
C PHE A 11 3.18 6.38 6.80
N SER A 12 4.18 7.26 6.76
CA SER A 12 3.92 8.70 6.92
C SER A 12 3.26 9.35 5.70
N GLN A 13 3.51 8.83 4.49
CA GLN A 13 2.89 9.31 3.24
C GLN A 13 1.38 9.04 3.17
N VAL A 14 0.84 8.14 4.00
CA VAL A 14 -0.61 8.02 4.20
C VAL A 14 -1.23 9.36 4.62
N PHE A 15 -0.47 10.20 5.33
CA PHE A 15 -0.83 11.55 5.76
C PHE A 15 -0.04 12.63 5.00
N LEU A 16 0.50 12.29 3.82
CA LEU A 16 1.26 13.20 2.97
C LEU A 16 2.50 13.79 3.65
N GLN A 17 3.17 13.00 4.49
CA GLN A 17 4.41 13.38 5.17
C GLN A 17 5.56 12.46 4.73
N GLU A 18 6.74 13.02 4.45
CA GLU A 18 7.98 12.26 4.25
C GLU A 18 8.84 12.35 5.53
N ASN A 19 8.45 11.60 6.56
CA ASN A 19 9.12 11.64 7.87
C ASN A 19 9.20 10.23 8.48
N LEU A 20 10.43 9.77 8.75
CA LEU A 20 10.70 8.43 9.26
C LEU A 20 10.15 8.19 10.66
N ILE A 21 10.29 9.18 11.56
CA ILE A 21 9.84 9.07 12.95
C ILE A 21 8.33 9.01 13.00
N PHE A 22 7.67 9.91 12.28
CA PHE A 22 6.21 9.92 12.17
C PHE A 22 5.70 8.61 11.56
N GLY A 23 6.35 8.12 10.51
CA GLY A 23 6.02 6.82 9.90
C GLY A 23 6.15 5.65 10.87
N ALA A 24 7.21 5.64 11.69
CA ALA A 24 7.39 4.63 12.73
C ALA A 24 6.28 4.69 13.79
N LEU A 25 5.87 5.90 14.22
CA LEU A 25 4.76 6.07 15.16
C LEU A 25 3.44 5.55 14.58
N ILE A 26 3.16 5.80 13.29
CA ILE A 26 1.98 5.26 12.61
C ILE A 26 2.02 3.73 12.54
N ALA A 27 3.17 3.15 12.15
CA ALA A 27 3.34 1.70 12.09
C ALA A 27 3.16 1.04 13.45
N ILE A 28 3.73 1.61 14.53
CA ILE A 28 3.57 1.15 15.91
C ILE A 28 2.10 1.27 16.34
N GLY A 29 1.46 2.40 16.07
CA GLY A 29 0.04 2.60 16.38
C GLY A 29 -0.85 1.55 15.72
N LEU A 30 -0.60 1.23 14.45
CA LEU A 30 -1.29 0.16 13.74
C LEU A 30 -0.98 -1.22 14.34
N ALA A 31 0.28 -1.48 14.71
CA ALA A 31 0.69 -2.73 15.34
C ALA A 31 -0.04 -2.95 16.68
N VAL A 32 -0.15 -1.91 17.50
CA VAL A 32 -0.84 -1.94 18.79
C VAL A 32 -2.35 -2.15 18.60
N ALA A 33 -2.94 -1.49 17.61
CA ALA A 33 -4.37 -1.61 17.32
C ALA A 33 -4.74 -2.98 16.72
N SER A 34 -3.95 -3.48 15.78
CA SER A 34 -4.12 -4.81 15.16
C SER A 34 -2.84 -5.26 14.45
N PRO A 35 -2.08 -6.21 15.04
CA PRO A 35 -0.91 -6.80 14.39
C PRO A 35 -1.23 -7.46 13.04
N ILE A 36 -2.45 -7.97 12.88
CA ILE A 36 -2.89 -8.60 11.62
C ILE A 36 -3.11 -7.54 10.55
N ALA A 37 -3.70 -6.39 10.90
CA ALA A 37 -3.84 -5.27 9.96
C ALA A 37 -2.47 -4.75 9.51
N LEU A 38 -1.49 -4.69 10.42
CA LEU A 38 -0.11 -4.37 10.07
C LEU A 38 0.48 -5.40 9.10
N LEU A 39 0.27 -6.70 9.32
CA LEU A 39 0.76 -7.74 8.42
C LEU A 39 0.20 -7.55 7.00
N PHE A 40 -1.09 -7.27 6.87
CA PHE A 40 -1.70 -6.97 5.57
C PHE A 40 -1.17 -5.67 4.95
N ALA A 41 -0.97 -4.62 5.74
CA ALA A 41 -0.32 -3.39 5.30
C ALA A 41 1.07 -3.68 4.73
N LEU A 42 1.88 -4.50 5.40
CA LEU A 42 3.22 -4.90 4.97
C LEU A 42 3.20 -5.76 3.70
N ILE A 43 2.19 -6.63 3.52
CA ILE A 43 1.99 -7.39 2.28
C ILE A 43 1.75 -6.41 1.12
N GLY A 44 0.77 -5.51 1.25
CA GLY A 44 0.43 -4.57 0.20
C GLY A 44 1.57 -3.57 -0.11
N LEU A 45 2.28 -3.12 0.93
CA LEU A 45 3.51 -2.34 0.82
C LEU A 45 4.54 -3.09 -0.02
N THR A 46 4.88 -4.31 0.37
CA THR A 46 5.94 -5.09 -0.28
C THR A 46 5.60 -5.40 -1.73
N SER A 47 4.35 -5.76 -2.02
CA SER A 47 3.88 -5.97 -3.40
C SER A 47 4.01 -4.72 -4.27
N SER A 48 3.62 -3.55 -3.73
CA SER A 48 3.72 -2.28 -4.46
C SER A 48 5.18 -1.85 -4.66
N LEU A 49 6.00 -2.03 -3.63
CA LEU A 49 7.43 -1.70 -3.64
C LEU A 49 8.20 -2.54 -4.66
N LEU A 50 7.98 -3.86 -4.67
CA LEU A 50 8.57 -4.76 -5.64
C LEU A 50 8.12 -4.41 -7.07
N THR A 51 6.86 -4.06 -7.25
CA THR A 51 6.34 -3.60 -8.56
C THR A 51 7.04 -2.32 -9.02
N ALA A 52 7.20 -1.32 -8.14
CA ALA A 52 7.92 -0.09 -8.48
C ALA A 52 9.39 -0.35 -8.85
N HIS A 53 10.04 -1.24 -8.11
CA HIS A 53 11.42 -1.64 -8.37
C HIS A 53 11.57 -2.36 -9.72
N THR A 54 10.68 -3.30 -10.06
CA THR A 54 10.71 -3.99 -11.36
C THR A 54 10.40 -3.05 -12.54
N LEU A 55 9.63 -1.99 -12.32
CA LEU A 55 9.37 -0.94 -13.30
C LEU A 55 10.53 0.07 -13.47
N GLY A 56 11.64 -0.10 -12.74
CA GLY A 56 12.82 0.77 -12.81
C GLY A 56 12.56 2.19 -12.27
N VAL A 57 11.63 2.35 -11.32
CA VAL A 57 11.40 3.63 -10.66
C VAL A 57 12.66 4.07 -9.91
N LYS A 58 13.00 5.36 -9.99
CA LYS A 58 14.18 5.91 -9.31
C LYS A 58 14.12 5.66 -7.81
N ASP A 59 15.23 5.18 -7.25
CA ASP A 59 15.37 4.88 -5.82
C ASP A 59 14.95 6.04 -4.90
N ALA A 60 15.24 7.29 -5.27
CA ALA A 60 14.83 8.46 -4.48
C ALA A 60 13.30 8.56 -4.35
N VAL A 61 12.57 8.28 -5.43
CA VAL A 61 11.10 8.30 -5.43
C VAL A 61 10.56 7.13 -4.61
N ILE A 62 11.18 5.96 -4.70
CA ILE A 62 10.81 4.82 -3.87
C ILE A 62 11.05 5.11 -2.38
N ASN A 63 12.23 5.65 -2.04
CA ASN A 63 12.60 5.97 -0.66
C ASN A 63 11.71 7.06 -0.04
N SER A 64 11.11 7.94 -0.84
CA SER A 64 10.12 8.93 -0.37
C SER A 64 8.81 8.32 0.12
N GLY A 65 8.58 7.01 -0.10
CA GLY A 65 7.39 6.29 0.33
C GLY A 65 6.19 6.38 -0.63
N LEU A 66 6.33 7.11 -1.76
CA LEU A 66 5.23 7.34 -2.71
C LEU A 66 4.67 6.06 -3.35
N TYR A 67 5.50 5.04 -3.55
CA TYR A 67 5.05 3.74 -4.08
C TYR A 67 4.61 2.76 -2.99
N SER A 68 4.76 3.11 -1.70
CA SER A 68 4.43 2.26 -0.57
C SER A 68 3.04 2.56 0.00
N PHE A 69 2.65 3.83 0.10
CA PHE A 69 1.47 4.22 0.89
C PHE A 69 0.13 3.71 0.35
N ASN A 70 -0.07 3.72 -0.97
CA ASN A 70 -1.28 3.12 -1.56
C ASN A 70 -1.32 1.61 -1.28
N GLY A 71 -0.19 0.92 -1.38
CA GLY A 71 -0.06 -0.50 -1.01
C GLY A 71 -0.42 -0.78 0.45
N ILE A 72 0.06 0.05 1.37
CA ILE A 72 -0.29 -0.02 2.80
C ILE A 72 -1.81 0.05 2.99
N LEU A 73 -2.47 1.05 2.40
CA LEU A 73 -3.91 1.24 2.51
C LEU A 73 -4.71 0.10 1.86
N ILE A 74 -4.23 -0.41 0.71
CA ILE A 74 -4.82 -1.58 0.03
C ILE A 74 -4.73 -2.84 0.90
N GLY A 75 -3.62 -3.03 1.60
CA GLY A 75 -3.47 -4.08 2.60
C GLY A 75 -4.52 -3.97 3.70
N ILE A 76 -4.59 -2.81 4.34
CA ILE A 76 -5.52 -2.55 5.46
C ILE A 76 -6.98 -2.74 5.04
N VAL A 77 -7.37 -2.25 3.86
CA VAL A 77 -8.77 -2.36 3.40
C VAL A 77 -9.14 -3.78 2.99
N SER A 78 -8.18 -4.55 2.48
CA SER A 78 -8.37 -5.98 2.21
C SER A 78 -8.57 -6.76 3.51
N PHE A 79 -7.79 -6.45 4.56
CA PHE A 79 -8.03 -7.00 5.90
C PHE A 79 -9.42 -6.62 6.45
N PHE A 80 -9.87 -5.39 6.23
CA PHE A 80 -11.11 -4.90 6.83
C PHE A 80 -12.38 -5.42 6.13
N PHE A 81 -12.39 -5.50 4.79
CA PHE A 81 -13.60 -5.86 4.04
C PHE A 81 -13.68 -7.31 3.58
N LEU A 82 -12.56 -8.03 3.48
CA LEU A 82 -12.55 -9.40 3.00
C LEU A 82 -12.47 -10.39 4.17
N LYS A 83 -12.92 -11.62 3.94
CA LYS A 83 -12.78 -12.71 4.91
C LYS A 83 -11.31 -13.12 5.00
N GLN A 84 -10.81 -13.39 6.20
CA GLN A 84 -9.39 -13.70 6.42
C GLN A 84 -9.06 -15.14 6.01
N THR A 85 -8.91 -15.36 4.71
CA THR A 85 -8.52 -16.65 4.10
C THR A 85 -7.22 -16.49 3.32
N PRO A 86 -6.53 -17.59 2.97
CA PRO A 86 -5.35 -17.52 2.10
C PRO A 86 -5.62 -16.81 0.76
N THR A 87 -6.85 -16.92 0.23
CA THR A 87 -7.27 -16.21 -0.98
C THR A 87 -7.18 -14.69 -0.83
N THR A 88 -7.47 -14.16 0.36
CA THR A 88 -7.42 -12.72 0.62
C THR A 88 -6.00 -12.16 0.57
N VAL A 89 -4.99 -12.96 0.94
CA VAL A 89 -3.58 -12.59 0.74
C VAL A 89 -3.27 -12.44 -0.75
N ILE A 90 -3.72 -13.39 -1.58
CA ILE A 90 -3.53 -13.34 -3.03
C ILE A 90 -4.23 -12.11 -3.62
N VAL A 91 -5.49 -11.86 -3.23
CA VAL A 91 -6.25 -10.67 -3.67
C VAL A 91 -5.53 -9.39 -3.26
N THR A 92 -5.01 -9.32 -2.04
CA THR A 92 -4.25 -8.15 -1.54
C THR A 92 -3.01 -7.89 -2.40
N VAL A 93 -2.24 -8.94 -2.71
CA VAL A 93 -1.05 -8.84 -3.58
C VAL A 93 -1.46 -8.32 -4.95
N VAL A 94 -2.48 -8.92 -5.58
CA VAL A 94 -2.95 -8.53 -6.91
C VAL A 94 -3.42 -7.07 -6.93
N LEU A 95 -4.26 -6.66 -5.98
CA LEU A 95 -4.75 -5.28 -5.89
C LEU A 95 -3.61 -4.28 -5.67
N SER A 96 -2.60 -4.65 -4.88
CA SER A 96 -1.44 -3.79 -4.59
C SER A 96 -0.54 -3.63 -5.83
N VAL A 97 -0.31 -4.72 -6.58
CA VAL A 97 0.41 -4.67 -7.86
C VAL A 97 -0.33 -3.78 -8.86
N LEU A 98 -1.65 -3.96 -9.01
CA LEU A 98 -2.48 -3.13 -9.88
C LEU A 98 -2.49 -1.66 -9.44
N GLY A 99 -2.56 -1.41 -8.13
CA GLY A 99 -2.48 -0.07 -7.56
C GLY A 99 -1.14 0.62 -7.86
N ALA A 100 -0.03 -0.10 -7.75
CA ALA A 100 1.30 0.41 -8.10
C ALA A 100 1.45 0.69 -9.60
N LEU A 101 0.94 -0.19 -10.46
CA LEU A 101 0.91 0.03 -11.91
C LEU A 101 0.08 1.27 -12.30
N LEU A 102 -1.06 1.44 -11.64
CA LEU A 102 -1.91 2.61 -11.85
C LEU A 102 -1.18 3.89 -11.39
N PHE A 103 -0.59 3.88 -10.20
CA PHE A 103 0.20 5.00 -9.69
C PHE A 103 1.38 5.36 -10.60
N TYR A 104 2.05 4.34 -11.17
CA TYR A 104 3.10 4.53 -12.16
C TYR A 104 2.59 5.24 -13.42
N GLY A 105 1.42 4.84 -13.92
CA GLY A 105 0.76 5.49 -15.05
C GLY A 105 0.47 6.97 -14.79
N PHE A 106 -0.09 7.31 -13.63
CA PHE A 106 -0.31 8.71 -13.23
C PHE A 106 1.01 9.49 -13.13
N SER A 107 2.02 8.91 -12.48
CA SER A 107 3.34 9.53 -12.29
C SER A 107 4.04 9.83 -13.61
N LYS A 108 3.98 8.90 -14.58
CA LYS A 108 4.50 9.08 -15.95
C LYS A 108 3.88 10.28 -16.68
N ASN A 109 2.63 10.60 -16.37
CA ASN A 109 1.88 11.71 -16.96
C ASN A 109 1.93 12.99 -16.10
N ASN A 110 2.75 13.03 -15.04
CA ASN A 110 2.86 14.15 -14.10
C ASN A 110 1.54 14.53 -13.40
N ILE A 111 0.64 13.56 -13.22
CA ILE A 111 -0.64 13.75 -12.54
C ILE A 111 -0.51 13.21 -11.10
N PRO A 112 -0.84 14.00 -10.06
CA PRO A 112 -0.81 13.51 -8.69
C PRO A 112 -1.97 12.53 -8.47
N ALA A 113 -1.65 11.24 -8.33
CA ALA A 113 -2.65 10.20 -8.12
C ALA A 113 -3.25 10.19 -6.71
N PHE A 114 -2.57 10.82 -5.73
CA PHE A 114 -2.90 10.72 -4.31
C PHE A 114 -3.27 9.28 -3.92
N THR A 115 -4.43 9.09 -3.30
CA THR A 115 -4.97 7.80 -2.86
C THR A 115 -5.92 7.17 -3.88
N THR A 116 -6.00 7.67 -5.12
CA THR A 116 -6.87 7.09 -6.17
C THR A 116 -6.66 5.58 -6.38
N PRO A 117 -5.41 5.05 -6.42
CA PRO A 117 -5.21 3.61 -6.52
C PRO A 117 -5.82 2.83 -5.36
N PHE A 118 -5.65 3.32 -4.13
CA PHE A 118 -6.28 2.75 -2.94
C PHE A 118 -7.82 2.79 -3.02
N VAL A 119 -8.41 3.93 -3.41
CA VAL A 119 -9.89 4.08 -3.46
C VAL A 119 -10.51 3.08 -4.43
N ILE A 120 -9.91 2.93 -5.62
CA ILE A 120 -10.38 1.96 -6.62
C ILE A 120 -10.26 0.54 -6.09
N ALA A 121 -9.12 0.17 -5.50
CA ALA A 121 -8.93 -1.14 -4.90
C ALA A 121 -9.91 -1.40 -3.74
N GLY A 122 -10.22 -0.39 -2.93
CA GLY A 122 -11.21 -0.46 -1.86
C GLY A 122 -12.62 -0.70 -2.39
N TRP A 123 -13.03 -0.05 -3.48
CA TRP A 123 -14.31 -0.34 -4.15
C TRP A 123 -14.36 -1.76 -4.70
N VAL A 124 -13.27 -2.25 -5.31
CA VAL A 124 -13.19 -3.64 -5.76
C VAL A 124 -13.33 -4.60 -4.58
N ALA A 125 -12.60 -4.38 -3.49
CA ALA A 125 -12.68 -5.21 -2.28
C ALA A 125 -14.11 -5.23 -1.69
N LEU A 126 -14.78 -4.07 -1.65
CA LEU A 126 -16.18 -3.94 -1.22
C LEU A 126 -17.18 -4.68 -2.12
N VAL A 127 -16.94 -4.70 -3.42
CA VAL A 127 -17.80 -5.45 -4.35
C VAL A 127 -17.55 -6.94 -4.18
N VAL A 128 -16.28 -7.36 -4.13
CA VAL A 128 -15.88 -8.77 -3.94
C VAL A 128 -16.44 -9.32 -2.63
N SER A 129 -16.38 -8.58 -1.52
CA SER A 129 -16.89 -9.04 -0.22
C SER A 129 -18.38 -9.40 -0.23
N ARG A 130 -19.18 -8.84 -1.15
CA ARG A 130 -20.61 -9.17 -1.29
C ARG A 130 -20.84 -10.56 -1.87
N TYR A 131 -19.89 -11.07 -2.66
CA TYR A 131 -19.98 -12.36 -3.33
C TYR A 131 -19.29 -13.48 -2.54
N PHE A 132 -18.35 -13.13 -1.66
CA PHE A 132 -17.60 -14.09 -0.83
C PHE A 132 -17.93 -13.88 0.65
N LYS A 133 -18.92 -14.63 1.17
CA LYS A 133 -19.28 -14.67 2.61
C LYS A 133 -18.37 -15.60 3.42
#